data_AF-M6AGZ4-F1
#
_entry.id   AF-M6AGZ4-F1
#
_cell.length_a   1.000
_cell.length_b   1.000
_cell.length_c   1.000
_cell.angle_alpha   90.00
_cell.angle_beta   90.00
_cell.angle_gamma   90.00
#
_symmetry.space_group_name_H-M   'P 1'
#
loop_
_entity.id
_entity.type
_entity.pdbx_description
1 polymer ?
#
loop_
_entity_poly.entity_id
_entity_poly.type
_entity_poly.pdbx_seq_one_letter_code
_entity_poly.pdbx_strand_id
1 'polypeptide(L)' 'MGSSKKDSNLSKDSVVNVSQIVTLDKKRFLNKVGKLKSNKLNEVEAGLKLVTDLD' A
#
# COMPACT_ATOMS: atom_id res chain seq x y z
N MET A 1 0.88 5.05 7.24
CA MET A 1 0.68 6.07 6.18
C MET A 1 -0.76 6.10 5.69
N GLY A 2 -1.45 7.23 5.80
CA GLY A 2 -2.89 7.33 5.50
C GLY A 2 -3.20 7.45 4.01
N SER A 3 -4.27 6.79 3.58
CA SER A 3 -4.93 6.94 2.28
C SER A 3 -6.38 7.38 2.50
N SER A 4 -6.77 8.49 1.89
CA SER A 4 -8.17 8.92 1.92
C SER A 4 -9.04 8.01 1.05
N LYS A 5 -10.33 7.92 1.37
CA LYS A 5 -11.36 7.22 0.60
C LYS A 5 -11.28 7.53 -0.90
N LYS A 6 -11.02 8.80 -1.25
CA LYS A 6 -10.91 9.29 -2.63
C LYS A 6 -9.68 8.76 -3.39
N ASP A 7 -8.67 8.26 -2.69
CA ASP A 7 -7.38 7.87 -3.27
C ASP A 7 -7.18 6.36 -3.39
N SER A 8 -8.03 5.55 -2.77
CA SER A 8 -7.87 4.09 -2.64
C SER A 8 -9.07 3.26 -3.09
N ASN A 9 -10.20 3.90 -3.43
CA ASN A 9 -11.48 3.24 -3.75
C ASN A 9 -12.03 2.37 -2.60
N LEU A 10 -11.52 2.55 -1.38
CA LEU A 10 -12.01 1.87 -0.18
C LEU A 10 -13.25 2.58 0.37
N SER A 11 -14.03 1.89 1.20
CA SER A 11 -15.26 2.46 1.79
C SER A 11 -14.98 3.53 2.86
N LYS A 12 -13.75 3.58 3.38
CA LYS A 12 -13.27 4.46 4.44
C LYS A 12 -11.81 4.82 4.25
N ASP A 13 -11.38 5.89 4.92
CA ASP A 13 -9.96 6.22 5.05
C ASP A 13 -9.23 5.03 5.70
N SER A 14 -8.04 4.73 5.17
CA SER A 14 -7.32 3.50 5.48
C SER A 14 -5.82 3.78 5.59
N VAL A 15 -5.06 2.83 6.13
CA VAL A 15 -3.62 2.98 6.36
C VAL A 15 -2.89 1.83 5.69
N VAL A 16 -1.86 2.13 4.90
CA VAL A 16 -0.90 1.12 4.44
C VAL A 16 0.11 0.89 5.56
N ASN A 17 0.25 -0.36 5.98
CA ASN A 17 1.15 -0.77 7.05
C ASN A 17 2.41 -1.43 6.48
N VAL A 18 3.44 -0.62 6.21
CA VAL A 18 4.68 -1.08 5.56
C VAL A 18 5.50 -2.03 6.42
N SER A 19 5.36 -1.99 7.75
CA SER A 19 6.03 -2.94 8.65
C SER A 19 5.38 -4.33 8.69
N GLN A 20 4.24 -4.51 8.02
CA GLN A 20 3.52 -5.78 7.91
C GLN A 20 3.57 -6.32 6.47
N ILE A 21 4.70 -6.14 5.79
CA ILE A 21 4.90 -6.67 4.43
C ILE A 21 5.04 -8.19 4.45
N VAL A 22 4.36 -8.87 3.52
CA VAL A 22 4.42 -10.32 3.32
C VAL A 22 4.50 -10.66 1.84
N THR A 23 5.25 -11.72 1.51
CA THR A 23 5.25 -12.31 0.17
C THR A 23 4.05 -13.25 0.02
N LEU A 24 3.28 -13.10 -1.05
CA LEU A 24 2.07 -13.91 -1.31
C LEU A 24 2.13 -14.58 -2.68
N ASP A 25 1.64 -15.82 -2.75
CA ASP A 25 1.34 -16.50 -4.02
C ASP A 25 0.19 -15.78 -4.74
N LYS A 26 0.31 -15.62 -6.07
CA LYS A 26 -0.68 -14.91 -6.89
C LYS A 26 -2.09 -15.53 -6.83
N LYS A 27 -2.21 -16.82 -6.55
CA LYS A 27 -3.50 -17.52 -6.39
C LYS A 27 -4.32 -17.03 -5.20
N ARG A 28 -3.71 -16.29 -4.26
CA ARG A 28 -4.40 -15.70 -3.10
C ARG A 28 -5.17 -14.42 -3.43
N PHE A 29 -4.95 -13.79 -4.60
CA PHE A 29 -5.70 -12.61 -5.00
C PHE A 29 -7.09 -12.99 -5.52
N LEU A 30 -8.14 -12.35 -5.01
CA LEU A 30 -9.52 -12.56 -5.45
C LEU A 30 -9.92 -11.61 -6.59
N ASN A 31 -9.78 -10.30 -6.36
CA ASN A 31 -10.15 -9.25 -7.30
C ASN A 31 -9.31 -7.98 -7.06
N LYS A 32 -9.20 -7.13 -8.10
CA LYS A 32 -8.57 -5.81 -7.98
C LYS A 32 -9.55 -4.81 -7.37
N VAL A 33 -9.19 -4.22 -6.23
CA VAL A 33 -10.06 -3.26 -5.50
C VAL A 33 -9.90 -1.80 -5.95
N GLY A 34 -8.74 -1.44 -6.51
CA GLY A 34 -8.44 -0.07 -6.91
C GLY A 34 -7.00 0.10 -7.38
N LYS A 35 -6.55 1.36 -7.44
CA LYS A 35 -5.18 1.75 -7.74
C LYS A 35 -4.81 2.95 -6.87
N LEU A 36 -3.64 2.91 -6.24
CA LEU A 36 -3.09 4.07 -5.53
C LEU A 36 -2.57 5.11 -6.53
N LYS A 37 -2.78 6.39 -6.23
CA LYS A 37 -2.16 7.50 -6.96
C LYS A 37 -0.63 7.47 -6.78
N SER A 38 0.10 8.00 -7.75
CA SER A 38 1.57 7.94 -7.76
C SER A 38 2.20 8.60 -6.54
N ASN A 39 1.67 9.73 -6.06
CA ASN A 39 2.16 10.39 -4.85
C ASN A 39 2.07 9.46 -3.62
N LYS A 40 0.95 8.74 -3.45
CA LYS A 40 0.80 7.78 -2.36
C LYS A 40 1.71 6.57 -2.52
N LEU A 41 1.95 6.12 -3.74
CA LEU A 41 2.89 5.04 -4.01
C LEU A 41 4.33 5.44 -3.66
N ASN A 42 4.73 6.68 -3.94
CA ASN A 42 6.05 7.20 -3.54
C ASN A 42 6.21 7.23 -2.01
N GLU A 43 5.16 7.60 -1.27
CA GLU A 43 5.20 7.52 0.19
C GLU A 43 5.32 6.05 0.66
N VAL A 44 4.68 5.08 -0.01
CA VAL A 44 4.81 3.63 0.30
C VAL A 44 6.26 3.19 0.07
N GLU A 45 6.86 3.58 -1.05
CA GLU A 45 8.24 3.25 -1.38
C GLU A 45 9.22 3.80 -0.35
N ALA A 46 9.08 5.07 0.05
CA ALA A 46 9.89 5.66 1.11
C ALA A 46 9.75 4.89 2.43
N GLY A 47 8.52 4.50 2.79
CA GLY A 47 8.28 3.67 3.97
C GLY A 47 8.89 2.27 3.87
N LEU A 48 8.88 1.66 2.68
CA LEU A 48 9.50 0.35 2.44
C LEU A 48 11.01 0.42 2.60
N LYS A 49 11.67 1.39 1.96
CA LYS A 49 13.12 1.64 2.10
C LYS A 49 13.56 1.69 3.57
N LEU A 50 12.81 2.43 4.38
CA LEU A 50 13.07 2.56 5.82
C LEU A 50 12.92 1.26 6.60
N VAL A 51 11.93 0.41 6.30
CA VAL A 51 11.71 -0.85 7.06
C VAL A 51 12.54 -2.02 6.53
N THR A 52 13.16 -1.87 5.37
CA THR A 52 14.03 -2.89 4.77
C THR A 52 15.50 -2.52 4.78
N ASP A 53 15.89 -1.37 5.36
CA ASP A 53 17.24 -0.82 5.33
C ASP A 53 17.84 -0.77 3.91
N LEU A 54 17.00 -0.41 2.93
CA LEU A 54 17.41 -0.25 1.53
C LEU A 54 17.41 1.24 1.21
N ASP A 55 18.59 1.85 1.19
CA ASP A 55 18.77 3.23 0.72
C ASP A 55 18.80 3.32 -0.82
#